data_AF-A0A6I3GYQ8-F1
#
_entry.id   AF-A0A6I3GYQ8-F1
#
_cell.length_a   1.000
_cell.length_b   1.000
_cell.length_c   1.000
_cell.angle_alpha   90.00
_cell.angle_beta   90.00
_cell.angle_gamma   90.00
#
_symmetry.space_group_name_H-M   'P 1'
#
loop_
_entity.id
_entity.type
_entity.pdbx_description
1 polymer ?
#
loop_
_entity_poly.entity_id
_entity_poly.type
_entity_poly.pdbx_seq_one_letter_code
_entity_poly.pdbx_strand_id
1 'polypeptide(L)'
;MAEHTRVDEFLTSLLAICKPLDSFEMPLLDAHGATLSEDIYAGERLVMKAGSRIRSTQIGLAASIGRDHLPTRPHPRVVVMSAGPDLVEPGKTLKDDEEFETNSWMLTTAVREVGAVAYRVHSIPDDEAQLQNLIEDQLVRADLIIISGERHDDSFDLITRTISNMGEITTVDMAIEMSGRHNYGLIGPDKTPVVTLPGDPIASYISFELFVRPMIRTMLGAATIHRPSVKAKLEKAIESSAGMRSYIRASLSENGKSVLPLDHQEEISSLSDANAFIAVGEKEKHLKAGDEVTVVVLERRYI
;
A
#
# COMPACT_ATOMS: atom_id res chain seq x y z
N MET A 1 -27.28 -11.58 3.62
CA MET A 1 -26.20 -11.22 2.69
C MET A 1 -25.18 -10.49 3.53
N ALA A 2 -23.94 -10.98 3.64
CA ALA A 2 -22.90 -10.23 4.35
C ALA A 2 -22.74 -8.88 3.66
N GLU A 3 -22.81 -7.80 4.43
CA GLU A 3 -22.66 -6.43 3.94
C GLU A 3 -21.17 -6.22 3.62
N HIS A 4 -20.82 -6.26 2.34
CA HIS A 4 -19.43 -6.07 1.92
C HIS A 4 -19.11 -4.57 1.97
N THR A 5 -17.97 -4.23 2.56
CA THR A 5 -17.51 -2.85 2.70
C THR A 5 -17.01 -2.32 1.36
N ARG A 6 -17.43 -1.12 0.97
CA ARG A 6 -17.01 -0.51 -0.28
C ARG A 6 -15.57 -0.01 -0.18
N VAL A 7 -14.84 -0.08 -1.29
CA VAL A 7 -13.42 0.36 -1.36
C VAL A 7 -13.22 1.79 -0.86
N ASP A 8 -14.08 2.71 -1.29
CA ASP A 8 -13.94 4.13 -0.94
C ASP A 8 -14.26 4.39 0.54
N GLU A 9 -15.19 3.62 1.11
CA GLU A 9 -15.55 3.69 2.53
C GLU A 9 -14.42 3.17 3.42
N PHE A 10 -13.88 2.00 3.10
CA PHE A 10 -12.76 1.43 3.82
C PHE A 10 -11.53 2.34 3.77
N LEU A 11 -11.20 2.88 2.59
CA LEU A 11 -10.11 3.83 2.47
C LEU A 11 -10.35 5.08 3.32
N THR A 12 -11.57 5.60 3.38
CA THR A 12 -11.91 6.75 4.23
C THR A 12 -11.64 6.44 5.71
N SER A 13 -12.04 5.26 6.18
CA SER A 13 -11.79 4.80 7.55
C SER A 13 -10.29 4.68 7.86
N LEU A 14 -9.51 4.15 6.92
CA LEU A 14 -8.05 4.04 7.06
C LEU A 14 -7.35 5.41 7.11
N LEU A 15 -7.80 6.34 6.28
CA LEU A 15 -7.25 7.70 6.28
C LEU A 15 -7.62 8.46 7.56
N ALA A 16 -8.75 8.16 8.20
CA ALA A 16 -9.16 8.77 9.46
C ALA A 16 -8.25 8.40 10.65
N ILE A 17 -7.61 7.22 10.61
CA ILE A 17 -6.64 6.76 11.61
C ILE A 17 -5.18 7.13 11.26
N CYS A 18 -4.95 7.79 10.13
CA CYS A 18 -3.63 8.26 9.70
C CYS A 18 -3.52 9.78 9.83
N LYS A 19 -2.35 10.27 10.24
CA LYS A 19 -2.04 11.71 10.26
C LYS A 19 -0.66 11.96 9.67
N PRO A 20 -0.43 13.12 9.02
CA PRO A 20 0.92 13.53 8.66
C PRO A 20 1.83 13.54 9.89
N LEU A 21 3.04 13.01 9.75
CA LEU A 21 4.04 13.04 10.82
C LEU A 21 4.50 14.46 11.12
N ASP A 22 4.87 14.74 12.36
CA ASP A 22 5.31 16.05 12.81
C ASP A 22 6.51 16.55 11.99
N SER A 23 6.48 17.85 11.68
CA SER A 23 7.49 18.47 10.83
C SER A 23 8.71 18.92 11.61
N PHE A 24 9.86 19.00 10.94
CA PHE A 24 11.10 19.54 11.48
C PHE A 24 11.99 20.13 10.38
N GLU A 25 12.95 20.97 10.79
CA GLU A 25 13.96 21.54 9.90
C GLU A 25 15.03 20.50 9.56
N MET A 26 15.22 20.23 8.28
CA MET A 26 16.30 19.39 7.76
C MET A 26 17.31 20.22 6.97
N PRO A 27 18.62 19.99 7.12
CA PRO A 27 19.63 20.54 6.22
C PRO A 27 19.32 20.20 4.75
N LEU A 28 19.69 21.08 3.82
CA LEU A 28 19.33 20.91 2.40
C LEU A 28 19.64 19.53 1.81
N LEU A 29 20.82 18.95 2.11
CA LEU A 29 21.19 17.65 1.57
C LEU A 29 20.32 16.52 2.13
N ASP A 30 20.00 16.59 3.43
CA ASP A 30 19.17 15.58 4.11
C ASP A 30 17.69 15.72 3.74
N ALA A 31 17.24 16.94 3.40
CA ALA A 31 15.89 17.20 2.92
C ALA A 31 15.60 16.58 1.54
N HIS A 32 16.63 16.16 0.78
CA HIS A 32 16.43 15.56 -0.52
C HIS A 32 15.64 14.25 -0.44
N GLY A 33 14.48 14.21 -1.09
CA GLY A 33 13.60 13.05 -1.11
C GLY A 33 12.45 13.09 -0.09
N ALA A 34 12.57 13.92 0.95
CA ALA A 34 11.52 14.19 1.94
C ALA A 34 10.34 14.98 1.35
N THR A 35 9.30 15.19 2.16
CA THR A 35 8.15 16.02 1.78
C THR A 35 8.21 17.36 2.50
N LEU A 36 7.97 18.44 1.75
CA LEU A 36 7.91 19.79 2.31
C LEU A 36 6.67 19.96 3.20
N SER A 37 6.81 20.45 4.43
CA SER A 37 5.69 20.53 5.38
C SER A 37 4.87 21.82 5.25
N GLU A 38 5.46 22.90 4.75
CA GLU A 38 4.83 24.22 4.59
C GLU A 38 5.24 24.91 3.28
N ASP A 39 4.54 25.98 2.93
CA ASP A 39 4.84 26.77 1.74
C ASP A 39 6.09 27.63 1.94
N ILE A 40 6.95 27.70 0.93
CA ILE A 40 8.12 28.59 0.91
C ILE A 40 7.92 29.71 -0.09
N TYR A 41 8.15 30.94 0.39
CA TYR A 41 8.05 32.17 -0.38
C TYR A 41 9.43 32.79 -0.59
N ALA A 42 9.63 33.41 -1.75
CA ALA A 42 10.74 34.32 -2.03
C ALA A 42 10.15 35.72 -2.25
N GLY A 43 10.28 36.59 -1.25
CA GLY A 43 9.45 37.79 -1.16
C GLY A 43 7.97 37.39 -1.04
N GLU A 44 7.12 37.90 -1.94
CA GLU A 44 5.68 37.59 -1.98
C GLU A 44 5.34 36.37 -2.85
N ARG A 45 6.30 35.86 -3.63
CA ARG A 45 6.04 34.76 -4.57
C ARG A 45 6.17 33.43 -3.86
N LEU A 46 5.12 32.60 -3.94
CA LEU A 46 5.20 31.18 -3.62
C LEU A 46 6.16 30.48 -4.59
N VAL A 47 7.25 29.92 -4.07
CA VAL A 47 8.28 29.25 -4.87
C VAL A 47 8.33 27.74 -4.64
N MET A 48 7.91 27.26 -3.48
CA MET A 48 7.75 25.83 -3.19
C MET A 48 6.46 25.60 -2.42
N LYS A 49 5.66 24.63 -2.87
CA LYS A 49 4.35 24.33 -2.28
C LYS A 49 4.46 23.20 -1.26
N ALA A 50 3.79 23.34 -0.13
CA ALA A 50 3.66 22.29 0.89
C ALA A 50 3.12 20.98 0.26
N GLY A 51 3.56 19.85 0.81
CA GLY A 51 3.21 18.51 0.33
C GLY A 51 3.89 18.09 -0.98
N SER A 52 4.80 18.91 -1.50
CA SER A 52 5.65 18.54 -2.63
C SER A 52 6.84 17.71 -2.16
N ARG A 53 7.23 16.72 -2.98
CA ARG A 53 8.44 15.94 -2.73
C ARG A 53 9.66 16.77 -3.14
N ILE A 54 10.63 16.85 -2.25
CA ILE A 54 11.84 17.66 -2.46
C ILE A 54 12.77 16.92 -3.43
N ARG A 55 13.15 17.60 -4.52
CA ARG A 55 14.09 17.12 -5.55
C ARG A 55 15.27 18.07 -5.67
N SER A 56 16.24 17.70 -6.49
CA SER A 56 17.41 18.52 -6.81
C SER A 56 17.06 19.97 -7.20
N THR A 57 15.97 20.18 -7.95
CA THR A 57 15.53 21.53 -8.34
C THR A 57 15.00 22.35 -7.16
N GLN A 58 14.27 21.72 -6.22
CA GLN A 58 13.86 22.39 -4.97
C GLN A 58 15.04 22.69 -4.06
N ILE A 59 16.02 21.79 -3.98
CA ILE A 59 17.25 22.02 -3.22
C ILE A 59 18.04 23.20 -3.80
N GLY A 60 18.23 23.23 -5.12
CA GLY A 60 18.89 24.35 -5.79
C GLY A 60 18.15 25.68 -5.62
N LEU A 61 16.81 25.65 -5.69
CA LEU A 61 15.97 26.82 -5.43
C LEU A 61 16.13 27.33 -3.99
N ALA A 62 16.05 26.44 -3.00
CA ALA A 62 16.24 26.78 -1.59
C ALA A 62 17.62 27.43 -1.33
N ALA A 63 18.68 26.83 -1.88
CA ALA A 63 20.03 27.38 -1.81
C ALA A 63 20.12 28.77 -2.48
N SER A 64 19.48 28.95 -3.65
CA SER A 64 19.52 30.21 -4.40
C SER A 64 18.84 31.39 -3.68
N ILE A 65 17.92 31.11 -2.76
CA ILE A 65 17.24 32.11 -1.93
C ILE A 65 17.83 32.20 -0.52
N GLY A 66 19.00 31.58 -0.28
CA GLY A 66 19.74 31.68 0.97
C GLY A 66 19.24 30.81 2.11
N ARG A 67 18.45 29.77 1.84
CA ARG A 67 18.05 28.78 2.85
C ARG A 67 19.07 27.64 2.91
N ASP A 68 19.50 27.28 4.10
CA ASP A 68 20.34 26.11 4.39
C ASP A 68 19.54 24.93 4.98
N HIS A 69 18.29 25.17 5.38
CA HIS A 69 17.33 24.18 5.86
C HIS A 69 15.99 24.30 5.16
N LEU A 70 15.26 23.19 5.15
CA LEU A 70 13.87 23.12 4.70
C LEU A 70 12.98 22.53 5.81
N PRO A 71 11.75 23.04 5.94
CA PRO A 71 10.73 22.45 6.79
C PRO A 71 10.20 21.18 6.12
N THR A 72 10.44 20.02 6.72
CA THR A 72 10.15 18.71 6.12
C THR A 72 9.32 17.82 7.05
N ARG A 73 8.77 16.75 6.48
CA ARG A 73 8.19 15.62 7.22
C ARG A 73 9.11 14.40 7.12
N PRO A 74 9.28 13.63 8.20
CA PRO A 74 10.06 12.40 8.18
C PRO A 74 9.41 11.34 7.28
N HIS A 75 10.23 10.41 6.83
CA HIS A 75 9.75 9.19 6.19
C HIS A 75 9.09 8.28 7.24
N PRO A 76 7.82 7.86 7.06
CA PRO A 76 7.16 6.96 7.98
C PRO A 76 7.92 5.65 8.11
N ARG A 77 8.03 5.16 9.34
CA ARG A 77 8.59 3.85 9.67
C ARG A 77 7.48 2.83 9.64
N VAL A 78 7.54 1.91 8.70
CA VAL A 78 6.51 0.90 8.49
C VAL A 78 7.11 -0.46 8.78
N VAL A 79 6.47 -1.20 9.67
CA VAL A 79 6.83 -2.59 9.96
C VAL A 79 5.91 -3.50 9.16
N VAL A 80 6.50 -4.40 8.39
CA VAL A 80 5.79 -5.40 7.58
C VAL A 80 6.04 -6.77 8.20
N MET A 81 4.96 -7.39 8.64
CA MET A 81 4.95 -8.68 9.30
C MET A 81 4.24 -9.71 8.43
N SER A 82 4.76 -10.93 8.45
CA SER A 82 4.04 -12.11 8.01
C SER A 82 4.12 -13.19 9.09
N ALA A 83 3.06 -13.96 9.20
CA ALA A 83 2.95 -15.08 10.12
C ALA A 83 2.19 -16.22 9.45
N GLY A 84 2.83 -17.38 9.38
CA GLY A 84 2.27 -18.61 8.83
C GLY A 84 3.26 -19.75 9.07
N PRO A 85 2.83 -20.89 9.64
CA PRO A 85 3.71 -22.01 9.96
C PRO A 85 4.24 -22.77 8.73
N ASP A 86 3.57 -22.60 7.61
CA ASP A 86 3.88 -23.11 6.27
C ASP A 86 4.86 -22.22 5.50
N LEU A 87 5.12 -21.00 5.98
CA LEU A 87 5.93 -20.01 5.26
C LEU A 87 7.44 -20.25 5.45
N VAL A 88 8.15 -20.35 4.33
CA VAL A 88 9.59 -20.61 4.28
C VAL A 88 10.33 -19.49 3.56
N GLU A 89 11.45 -19.05 4.12
CA GLU A 89 12.30 -18.04 3.48
C GLU A 89 12.82 -18.50 2.10
N PRO A 90 12.77 -17.63 1.06
CA PRO A 90 13.35 -17.91 -0.24
C PRO A 90 14.81 -18.35 -0.17
N GLY A 91 15.17 -19.33 -1.01
CA GLY A 91 16.51 -19.93 -1.05
C GLY A 91 16.67 -21.15 -0.14
N LYS A 92 15.69 -21.47 0.70
CA LYS A 92 15.58 -22.76 1.37
C LYS A 92 14.83 -23.78 0.50
N THR A 93 14.95 -25.06 0.85
CA THR A 93 14.18 -26.14 0.23
C THR A 93 12.81 -26.22 0.88
N LEU A 94 11.75 -26.28 0.06
CA LEU A 94 10.39 -26.55 0.53
C LEU A 94 10.23 -28.04 0.86
N LYS A 95 9.49 -28.32 1.92
CA LYS A 95 8.88 -29.63 2.20
C LYS A 95 7.44 -29.64 1.66
N ASP A 96 6.82 -30.80 1.74
CA ASP A 96 5.41 -30.95 1.40
C ASP A 96 4.56 -30.02 2.30
N ASP A 97 3.61 -29.30 1.68
CA ASP A 97 2.71 -28.32 2.29
C ASP A 97 3.36 -27.00 2.77
N GLU A 98 4.62 -26.73 2.43
CA GLU A 98 5.28 -25.44 2.66
C GLU A 98 5.21 -24.53 1.41
N GLU A 99 5.11 -23.22 1.63
CA GLU A 99 5.16 -22.21 0.58
C GLU A 99 6.24 -21.15 0.86
N PHE A 100 6.74 -20.49 -0.19
CA PHE A 100 7.71 -19.42 0.00
C PHE A 100 7.06 -18.17 0.55
N GLU A 101 7.64 -17.63 1.61
CA GLU A 101 7.34 -16.32 2.15
C GLU A 101 7.53 -15.26 1.05
N THR A 102 6.42 -14.76 0.52
CA THR A 102 6.40 -13.84 -0.63
C THR A 102 5.91 -12.45 -0.24
N ASN A 103 4.88 -12.36 0.60
CA ASN A 103 4.18 -11.11 0.91
C ASN A 103 5.06 -10.12 1.66
N SER A 104 5.76 -10.56 2.71
CA SER A 104 6.62 -9.67 3.50
C SER A 104 7.72 -9.07 2.63
N TRP A 105 8.29 -9.84 1.70
CA TRP A 105 9.28 -9.34 0.75
C TRP A 105 8.68 -8.28 -0.18
N MET A 106 7.60 -8.64 -0.87
CA MET A 106 6.91 -7.76 -1.81
C MET A 106 6.42 -6.47 -1.15
N LEU A 107 5.66 -6.57 -0.06
CA LEU A 107 5.10 -5.44 0.67
C LEU A 107 6.18 -4.55 1.28
N THR A 108 7.25 -5.11 1.86
CA THR A 108 8.37 -4.30 2.39
C THR A 108 9.00 -3.47 1.27
N THR A 109 9.21 -4.05 0.09
CA THR A 109 9.77 -3.30 -1.04
C THR A 109 8.80 -2.28 -1.60
N ALA A 110 7.50 -2.60 -1.67
CA ALA A 110 6.47 -1.66 -2.11
C ALA A 110 6.36 -0.45 -1.17
N VAL A 111 6.46 -0.65 0.15
CA VAL A 111 6.55 0.44 1.14
C VAL A 111 7.73 1.38 0.85
N ARG A 112 8.90 0.83 0.52
CA ARG A 112 10.09 1.61 0.16
C ARG A 112 9.89 2.41 -1.12
N GLU A 113 9.24 1.82 -2.12
CA GLU A 113 8.91 2.49 -3.39
C GLU A 113 8.00 3.72 -3.16
N VAL A 114 7.05 3.64 -2.23
CA VAL A 114 6.20 4.77 -1.85
C VAL A 114 7.00 5.91 -1.17
N GLY A 115 8.14 5.57 -0.55
CA GLY A 115 9.03 6.50 0.13
C GLY A 115 8.95 6.43 1.65
N ALA A 116 8.60 5.29 2.22
CA ALA A 116 8.70 5.03 3.67
C ALA A 116 9.94 4.20 4.02
N VAL A 117 10.35 4.24 5.29
CA VAL A 117 11.37 3.34 5.84
C VAL A 117 10.69 2.04 6.20
N ALA A 118 11.05 0.94 5.54
CA ALA A 118 10.40 -0.36 5.74
C ALA A 118 11.29 -1.34 6.51
N TYR A 119 10.72 -1.93 7.57
CA TYR A 119 11.30 -3.01 8.36
C TYR A 119 10.53 -4.30 8.08
N ARG A 120 11.23 -5.31 7.56
CA ARG A 120 10.67 -6.64 7.35
C ARG A 120 10.86 -7.49 8.60
N VAL A 121 9.77 -8.09 9.07
CA VAL A 121 9.76 -9.01 10.20
C VAL A 121 9.03 -10.26 9.74
N HIS A 122 9.75 -11.37 9.66
CA HIS A 122 9.16 -12.67 9.42
C HIS A 122 9.33 -13.51 10.69
N SER A 123 8.23 -14.10 11.16
CA SER A 123 8.23 -14.95 12.33
C SER A 123 7.15 -16.01 12.18
N ILE A 124 7.37 -17.16 12.82
CA ILE A 124 6.40 -18.24 12.93
C ILE A 124 6.01 -18.31 14.40
N PRO A 125 4.98 -17.56 14.85
CA PRO A 125 4.54 -17.62 16.23
C PRO A 125 3.78 -18.93 16.48
N ASP A 126 4.09 -19.64 17.57
CA ASP A 126 3.36 -20.86 17.93
C ASP A 126 1.98 -20.57 18.56
N ASP A 127 1.82 -19.38 19.15
CA ASP A 127 0.61 -18.97 19.87
C ASP A 127 0.38 -17.44 19.87
N GLU A 128 -0.77 -17.04 20.39
CA GLU A 128 -1.21 -15.64 20.51
C GLU A 128 -0.26 -14.79 21.37
N ALA A 129 0.30 -15.35 22.44
CA ALA A 129 1.20 -14.61 23.32
C ALA A 129 2.54 -14.31 22.63
N GLN A 130 3.07 -15.26 21.85
CA GLN A 130 4.26 -15.05 21.04
C GLN A 130 4.04 -13.97 19.97
N LEU A 131 2.90 -14.01 19.27
CA LEU A 131 2.57 -12.98 18.28
C LEU A 131 2.39 -11.61 18.95
N GLN A 132 1.73 -11.54 20.11
CA GLN A 132 1.56 -10.30 20.85
C GLN A 132 2.92 -9.69 21.23
N ASN A 133 3.81 -10.46 21.87
CA ASN A 133 5.15 -10.01 22.26
C ASN A 133 5.94 -9.51 21.04
N LEU A 134 5.84 -10.23 19.92
CA LEU A 134 6.50 -9.84 18.69
C LEU A 134 5.99 -8.47 18.21
N ILE A 135 4.67 -8.25 18.18
CA ILE A 135 4.08 -6.97 17.76
C ILE A 135 4.50 -5.86 18.74
N GLU A 136 4.48 -6.10 20.04
CA GLU A 136 4.90 -5.13 21.07
C GLU A 136 6.35 -4.68 20.87
N ASP A 137 7.27 -5.61 20.59
CA ASP A 137 8.67 -5.31 20.29
C ASP A 137 8.85 -4.41 19.04
N GLN A 138 7.87 -4.41 18.13
CA GLN A 138 7.90 -3.58 16.92
C GLN A 138 7.31 -2.18 17.13
N LEU A 139 6.42 -1.99 18.10
CA LEU A 139 5.66 -0.73 18.26
C LEU A 139 6.58 0.49 18.43
N VAL A 140 7.68 0.35 19.17
CA VAL A 140 8.64 1.45 19.44
C VAL A 140 9.26 2.06 18.17
N ARG A 141 9.24 1.32 17.06
CA ARG A 141 9.81 1.73 15.78
C ARG A 141 8.78 1.85 14.65
N ALA A 142 7.49 1.72 14.94
CA ALA A 142 6.44 1.68 13.94
C ALA A 142 5.55 2.91 14.01
N ASP A 143 5.46 3.62 12.89
CA ASP A 143 4.41 4.61 12.61
C ASP A 143 3.20 3.95 11.91
N LEU A 144 3.40 2.75 11.34
CA LEU A 144 2.38 1.88 10.75
C LEU A 144 2.85 0.41 10.84
N ILE A 145 1.93 -0.50 11.18
CA ILE A 145 2.16 -1.95 11.10
C ILE A 145 1.28 -2.54 10.00
N ILE A 146 1.87 -3.36 9.14
CA ILE A 146 1.19 -4.15 8.12
C ILE A 146 1.42 -5.61 8.48
N ILE A 147 0.35 -6.40 8.57
CA ILE A 147 0.44 -7.84 8.80
C ILE A 147 -0.22 -8.55 7.62
N SER A 148 0.45 -9.49 6.97
CA SER A 148 -0.16 -10.36 5.97
C SER A 148 -0.39 -11.74 6.59
N GLY A 149 -1.59 -12.31 6.44
CA GLY A 149 -1.95 -13.63 6.97
C GLY A 149 -2.83 -14.43 6.01
N GLU A 150 -2.60 -15.75 6.00
CA GLU A 150 -3.17 -16.78 5.13
C GLU A 150 -4.69 -16.99 5.33
N ARG A 151 -5.34 -17.62 4.34
CA ARG A 151 -6.76 -18.02 4.39
C ARG A 151 -6.95 -19.51 4.71
N HIS A 152 -5.93 -20.34 4.44
CA HIS A 152 -6.04 -21.80 4.52
C HIS A 152 -5.75 -22.36 5.91
N ASP A 153 -5.31 -21.52 6.84
CA ASP A 153 -5.13 -21.82 8.26
C ASP A 153 -5.85 -20.79 9.14
N ASP A 154 -5.86 -21.03 10.46
CA ASP A 154 -6.44 -20.11 11.45
C ASP A 154 -5.57 -18.86 11.67
N SER A 155 -4.59 -18.54 10.80
CA SER A 155 -3.65 -17.43 11.02
C SER A 155 -4.34 -16.07 11.02
N PHE A 156 -5.27 -15.81 10.10
CA PHE A 156 -6.02 -14.55 10.09
C PHE A 156 -6.82 -14.36 11.38
N ASP A 157 -7.42 -15.43 11.91
CA ASP A 157 -8.17 -15.38 13.17
C ASP A 157 -7.25 -15.27 14.40
N LEU A 158 -6.06 -15.90 14.37
CA LEU A 158 -5.01 -15.69 15.37
C LEU A 158 -4.54 -14.23 15.39
N ILE A 159 -4.20 -13.67 14.22
CA ILE A 159 -3.81 -12.28 14.07
C ILE A 159 -4.92 -11.39 14.62
N THR A 160 -6.16 -11.59 14.17
CA THR A 160 -7.33 -10.77 14.56
C THR A 160 -7.53 -10.77 16.08
N ARG A 161 -7.50 -11.94 16.74
CA ARG A 161 -7.61 -12.04 18.21
C ARG A 161 -6.48 -11.29 18.90
N THR A 162 -5.25 -11.52 18.46
CA THR A 162 -4.05 -10.89 19.03
C THR A 162 -4.14 -9.37 18.97
N ILE A 163 -4.38 -8.79 17.78
CA ILE A 163 -4.44 -7.33 17.64
C ILE A 163 -5.66 -6.72 18.32
N SER A 164 -6.77 -7.45 18.44
CA SER A 164 -7.97 -6.99 19.16
C SER A 164 -7.74 -6.90 20.67
N ASN A 165 -6.84 -7.72 21.21
CA ASN A 165 -6.42 -7.62 22.61
C ASN A 165 -5.45 -6.45 22.87
N MET A 166 -4.84 -5.90 21.81
CA MET A 166 -3.87 -4.80 21.88
C MET A 166 -4.48 -3.42 21.59
N GLY A 167 -5.73 -3.36 21.12
CA GLY A 167 -6.37 -2.08 20.78
C GLY A 167 -7.73 -2.19 20.09
N GLU A 168 -8.15 -1.09 19.47
CA GLU A 168 -9.45 -0.98 18.80
C GLU A 168 -9.34 -1.45 17.35
N ILE A 169 -9.87 -2.63 17.05
CA ILE A 169 -9.77 -3.28 15.74
C ILE A 169 -11.16 -3.48 15.12
N THR A 170 -11.25 -3.23 13.81
CA THR A 170 -12.42 -3.52 12.98
C THR A 170 -12.02 -4.49 11.87
N THR A 171 -12.80 -5.56 11.72
CA THR A 171 -12.66 -6.51 10.61
C THR A 171 -13.69 -6.22 9.53
N VAL A 172 -13.28 -6.26 8.27
CA VAL A 172 -14.15 -6.02 7.12
C VAL A 172 -14.00 -7.11 6.06
N ASP A 173 -15.11 -7.45 5.41
CA ASP A 173 -15.15 -8.19 4.15
C ASP A 173 -15.29 -7.17 3.01
N MET A 174 -14.31 -7.12 2.12
CA MET A 174 -14.26 -6.09 1.09
C MET A 174 -15.08 -6.44 -0.15
N ALA A 175 -15.73 -5.44 -0.74
CA ALA A 175 -16.39 -5.56 -2.05
C ALA A 175 -15.37 -5.52 -3.21
N ILE A 176 -14.32 -6.33 -3.10
CA ILE A 176 -13.28 -6.52 -4.11
C ILE A 176 -13.21 -8.01 -4.43
N GLU A 177 -13.17 -8.33 -5.72
CA GLU A 177 -13.03 -9.70 -6.18
C GLU A 177 -11.75 -10.34 -5.64
N MET A 178 -11.89 -11.52 -5.02
CA MET A 178 -10.81 -12.32 -4.42
C MET A 178 -9.96 -11.61 -3.35
N SER A 179 -10.45 -10.53 -2.73
CA SER A 179 -9.62 -9.82 -1.75
C SER A 179 -9.57 -10.43 -0.36
N GLY A 180 -10.46 -11.35 0.03
CA GLY A 180 -10.51 -11.84 1.41
C GLY A 180 -10.86 -10.75 2.46
N ARG A 181 -10.54 -11.04 3.74
CA ARG A 181 -10.79 -10.18 4.90
C ARG A 181 -9.65 -9.21 5.15
N HIS A 182 -9.96 -8.06 5.74
CA HIS A 182 -8.99 -7.09 6.23
C HIS A 182 -9.29 -6.72 7.67
N ASN A 183 -8.26 -6.41 8.43
CA ASN A 183 -8.41 -5.72 9.71
C ASN A 183 -7.79 -4.34 9.63
N TYR A 184 -8.33 -3.40 10.40
CA TYR A 184 -7.67 -2.13 10.64
C TYR A 184 -7.98 -1.60 12.02
N GLY A 185 -7.12 -0.73 12.53
CA GLY A 185 -7.34 -0.11 13.82
C GLY A 185 -6.10 0.53 14.39
N LEU A 186 -6.15 0.81 15.69
CA LEU A 186 -5.08 1.43 16.45
C LEU A 186 -4.71 0.52 17.62
N ILE A 187 -3.42 0.23 17.78
CA ILE A 187 -2.90 -0.68 18.82
C ILE A 187 -1.81 -0.03 19.66
N GLY A 188 -1.64 -0.52 20.89
CA GLY A 188 -0.59 -0.09 21.80
C GLY A 188 -0.80 1.32 22.39
N PRO A 189 0.13 1.76 23.26
CA PRO A 189 -0.01 3.01 24.00
C PRO A 189 0.01 4.26 23.10
N ASP A 190 0.81 4.24 22.03
CA ASP A 190 0.95 5.35 21.09
C ASP A 190 -0.16 5.37 20.02
N LYS A 191 -1.12 4.43 20.10
CA LYS A 191 -2.19 4.24 19.11
C LYS A 191 -1.63 4.11 17.70
N THR A 192 -0.68 3.19 17.51
CA THR A 192 -0.06 2.92 16.22
C THR A 192 -1.09 2.28 15.28
N PRO A 193 -1.29 2.82 14.07
CA PRO A 193 -2.15 2.19 13.06
C PRO A 193 -1.64 0.80 12.68
N VAL A 194 -2.56 -0.15 12.60
CA VAL A 194 -2.31 -1.50 12.09
C VAL A 194 -3.30 -1.85 10.99
N VAL A 195 -2.83 -2.53 9.94
CA VAL A 195 -3.65 -3.08 8.87
C VAL A 195 -3.28 -4.54 8.65
N THR A 196 -4.27 -5.43 8.67
CA THR A 196 -4.09 -6.83 8.24
C THR A 196 -4.55 -6.96 6.79
N LEU A 197 -3.64 -7.46 5.95
CA LEU A 197 -3.86 -7.73 4.54
C LEU A 197 -4.08 -9.23 4.29
N PRO A 198 -4.70 -9.58 3.15
CA PRO A 198 -4.93 -10.97 2.74
C PRO A 198 -3.63 -11.74 2.52
N GLY A 199 -3.70 -13.06 2.61
CA GLY A 199 -2.55 -13.95 2.42
C GLY A 199 -2.23 -14.23 0.96
N ASP A 200 -3.21 -14.20 0.07
CA ASP A 200 -2.95 -14.32 -1.36
C ASP A 200 -2.08 -13.13 -1.84
N PRO A 201 -0.92 -13.37 -2.50
CA PRO A 201 -0.01 -12.29 -2.90
C PRO A 201 -0.64 -11.26 -3.83
N ILE A 202 -1.50 -11.69 -4.76
CA ILE A 202 -2.16 -10.78 -5.70
C ILE A 202 -3.12 -9.85 -4.94
N ALA A 203 -3.98 -10.41 -4.11
CA ALA A 203 -4.93 -9.68 -3.27
C ALA A 203 -4.21 -8.76 -2.28
N SER A 204 -3.11 -9.21 -1.70
CA SER A 204 -2.28 -8.43 -0.76
C SER A 204 -1.67 -7.20 -1.46
N TYR A 205 -1.11 -7.37 -2.66
CA TYR A 205 -0.54 -6.26 -3.42
C TYR A 205 -1.59 -5.27 -3.92
N ILE A 206 -2.73 -5.76 -4.43
CA ILE A 206 -3.85 -4.88 -4.82
C ILE A 206 -4.35 -4.10 -3.60
N SER A 207 -4.52 -4.76 -2.45
CA SER A 207 -4.91 -4.11 -1.19
C SER A 207 -3.88 -3.07 -0.74
N PHE A 208 -2.59 -3.37 -0.89
CA PHE A 208 -1.52 -2.41 -0.61
C PHE A 208 -1.67 -1.15 -1.48
N GLU A 209 -1.80 -1.29 -2.79
CA GLU A 209 -1.91 -0.15 -3.72
C GLU A 209 -3.17 0.70 -3.46
N LEU A 210 -4.29 0.06 -3.09
CA LEU A 210 -5.56 0.75 -2.83
C LEU A 210 -5.63 1.42 -1.46
N PHE A 211 -4.96 0.87 -0.45
CA PHE A 211 -5.20 1.22 0.95
C PHE A 211 -3.94 1.71 1.65
N VAL A 212 -2.93 0.85 1.75
CA VAL A 212 -1.70 1.12 2.50
C VAL A 212 -0.88 2.23 1.84
N ARG A 213 -0.77 2.23 0.52
CA ARG A 213 -0.06 3.28 -0.21
C ARG A 213 -0.66 4.67 0.08
N PRO A 214 -1.98 4.91 -0.05
CA PRO A 214 -2.60 6.16 0.40
C PRO A 214 -2.35 6.52 1.86
N MET A 215 -2.36 5.55 2.79
CA MET A 215 -2.02 5.80 4.20
C MET A 215 -0.60 6.35 4.35
N ILE A 216 0.39 5.69 3.74
CA ILE A 216 1.81 6.13 3.78
C ILE A 216 1.95 7.52 3.13
N ARG A 217 1.29 7.76 2.00
CA ARG A 217 1.30 9.06 1.32
C ARG A 217 0.69 10.18 2.19
N THR A 218 -0.32 9.84 2.98
CA THR A 218 -0.95 10.76 3.94
C THR A 218 -0.01 11.06 5.12
N MET A 219 0.65 10.03 5.66
CA MET A 219 1.66 10.19 6.72
C MET A 219 2.86 11.03 6.25
N LEU A 220 3.25 10.90 4.98
CA LEU A 220 4.25 11.77 4.33
C LEU A 220 3.76 13.22 4.14
N GLY A 221 2.48 13.52 4.32
CA GLY A 221 1.87 14.81 3.99
C GLY A 221 1.86 15.12 2.50
N ALA A 222 1.86 14.10 1.63
CA ALA A 222 1.93 14.28 0.19
C ALA A 222 0.62 14.86 -0.37
N ALA A 223 0.72 15.83 -1.30
CA ALA A 223 -0.45 16.46 -1.92
C ALA A 223 -1.30 15.50 -2.78
N THR A 224 -0.72 14.39 -3.24
CA THR A 224 -1.41 13.36 -4.03
C THR A 224 -1.18 12.00 -3.40
N ILE A 225 -2.26 11.38 -2.94
CA ILE A 225 -2.22 10.09 -2.23
C ILE A 225 -2.55 8.90 -3.13
N HIS A 226 -3.32 9.12 -4.20
CA HIS A 226 -3.69 8.08 -5.17
C HIS A 226 -2.66 7.95 -6.29
N ARG A 227 -2.65 6.79 -6.95
CA ARG A 227 -1.99 6.61 -8.26
C ARG A 227 -2.71 7.47 -9.31
N PRO A 228 -2.02 7.96 -10.34
CA PRO A 228 -2.69 8.60 -11.47
C PRO A 228 -3.55 7.57 -12.21
N SER A 229 -4.72 8.02 -12.65
CA SER A 229 -5.62 7.21 -13.47
C SER A 229 -5.87 7.88 -14.81
N VAL A 230 -5.94 7.08 -15.86
CA VAL A 230 -6.21 7.54 -17.23
C VAL A 230 -7.41 6.79 -17.81
N LYS A 231 -7.98 7.35 -18.89
CA LYS A 231 -8.96 6.65 -19.72
C LYS A 231 -8.24 6.05 -20.92
N ALA A 232 -8.44 4.76 -21.14
CA ALA A 232 -7.83 4.03 -22.26
C ALA A 232 -8.84 3.11 -22.93
N LYS A 233 -8.60 2.81 -24.21
CA LYS A 233 -9.39 1.87 -25.00
C LYS A 233 -8.99 0.43 -24.70
N LEU A 234 -9.97 -0.38 -24.34
CA LEU A 234 -9.76 -1.78 -24.02
C LEU A 234 -9.46 -2.59 -25.29
N GLU A 235 -8.36 -3.34 -25.32
CA GLU A 235 -7.97 -4.12 -26.51
C GLU A 235 -8.65 -5.49 -26.59
N LYS A 236 -8.97 -6.10 -25.44
CA LYS A 236 -9.58 -7.43 -25.33
C LYS A 236 -10.72 -7.40 -24.31
N ALA A 237 -11.82 -8.07 -24.61
CA ALA A 237 -12.97 -8.12 -23.73
C ALA A 237 -12.62 -8.70 -22.34
N ILE A 238 -13.34 -8.24 -21.33
CA ILE A 238 -13.15 -8.60 -19.92
C ILE A 238 -14.50 -9.02 -19.33
N GLU A 239 -14.45 -10.03 -18.48
CA GLU A 239 -15.54 -10.42 -17.60
C GLU A 239 -15.16 -10.09 -16.15
N SER A 240 -16.14 -9.63 -15.36
CA SER A 240 -15.97 -9.29 -13.94
C SER A 240 -17.17 -9.77 -13.14
N SER A 241 -16.92 -10.17 -11.90
CA SER A 241 -17.98 -10.56 -10.97
C SER A 241 -18.92 -9.40 -10.65
N ALA A 242 -20.22 -9.71 -10.59
CA ALA A 242 -21.25 -8.72 -10.31
C ALA A 242 -21.24 -8.29 -8.84
N GLY A 243 -21.34 -6.98 -8.58
CA GLY A 243 -21.47 -6.44 -7.22
C GLY A 243 -20.16 -6.30 -6.45
N MET A 244 -19.02 -6.57 -7.08
CA MET A 244 -17.68 -6.36 -6.53
C MET A 244 -16.86 -5.51 -7.51
N ARG A 245 -15.89 -4.76 -7.00
CA ARG A 245 -14.86 -4.16 -7.87
C ARG A 245 -13.85 -5.21 -8.26
N SER A 246 -13.35 -5.14 -9.50
CA SER A 246 -12.25 -5.97 -9.98
C SER A 246 -11.09 -5.08 -10.43
N TYR A 247 -9.87 -5.51 -10.12
CA TYR A 247 -8.63 -4.82 -10.49
C TYR A 247 -7.79 -5.75 -11.35
N ILE A 248 -7.97 -5.61 -12.66
CA ILE A 248 -7.41 -6.55 -13.64
C ILE A 248 -6.04 -6.05 -14.07
N ARG A 249 -5.03 -6.91 -13.96
CA ARG A 249 -3.66 -6.59 -14.35
C ARG A 249 -3.56 -6.43 -15.85
N ALA A 250 -2.90 -5.37 -16.28
CA ALA A 250 -2.87 -4.97 -17.66
C ALA A 250 -1.56 -4.29 -18.06
N SER A 251 -1.33 -4.26 -19.37
CA SER A 251 -0.32 -3.45 -20.02
C SER A 251 -0.99 -2.25 -20.69
N LEU A 252 -0.76 -1.07 -20.12
CA LEU A 252 -1.07 0.22 -20.71
C LEU A 252 0.00 0.58 -21.74
N SER A 253 -0.43 0.90 -22.95
CA SER A 253 0.43 1.39 -24.04
C SER A 253 1.21 2.64 -23.64
N GLU A 254 2.39 2.84 -24.24
CA GLU A 254 3.27 3.99 -23.94
C GLU A 254 2.58 5.35 -24.14
N ASN A 255 1.68 5.46 -25.11
CA ASN A 255 0.93 6.68 -25.38
C ASN A 255 -0.29 6.88 -24.44
N GLY A 256 -0.58 5.89 -23.57
CA GLY A 256 -1.67 5.90 -22.61
C GLY A 256 -3.07 5.76 -23.20
N LYS A 257 -3.21 5.39 -24.49
CA LYS A 257 -4.51 5.41 -25.20
C LYS A 257 -5.18 4.04 -25.29
N SER A 258 -4.43 2.96 -25.23
CA SER A 258 -4.96 1.59 -25.23
C SER A 258 -4.40 0.77 -24.07
N VAL A 259 -5.18 -0.21 -23.62
CA VAL A 259 -4.84 -1.10 -22.51
C VAL A 259 -5.20 -2.54 -22.85
N LEU A 260 -4.25 -3.43 -22.66
CA LEU A 260 -4.38 -4.87 -22.88
C LEU A 260 -4.43 -5.58 -21.52
N PRO A 261 -5.55 -6.23 -21.13
CA PRO A 261 -5.56 -7.09 -19.96
C PRO A 261 -4.56 -8.24 -20.18
N LEU A 262 -3.74 -8.52 -19.16
CA LEU A 262 -2.81 -9.64 -19.22
C LEU A 262 -3.56 -10.96 -19.14
N ASP A 263 -3.02 -11.99 -19.79
CA ASP A 263 -3.43 -13.36 -19.55
C ASP A 263 -2.91 -13.82 -18.16
N HIS A 264 -3.46 -14.90 -17.59
CA HIS A 264 -3.04 -15.48 -16.30
C HIS A 264 -3.23 -14.58 -15.05
N GLN A 265 -4.45 -14.09 -14.85
CA GLN A 265 -4.83 -13.30 -13.66
C GLN A 265 -4.72 -14.07 -12.32
N GLU A 266 -4.43 -15.37 -12.31
CA GLU A 266 -4.24 -16.13 -11.06
C GLU A 266 -2.77 -16.30 -10.69
N GLU A 267 -1.84 -15.83 -11.54
CA GLU A 267 -0.39 -16.03 -11.34
C GLU A 267 0.29 -14.75 -10.85
N ILE A 268 1.21 -14.87 -9.89
CA ILE A 268 1.98 -13.72 -9.38
C ILE A 268 2.85 -13.05 -10.46
N SER A 269 3.24 -13.80 -11.50
CA SER A 269 3.95 -13.29 -12.68
C SER A 269 3.23 -12.11 -13.33
N SER A 270 1.90 -12.13 -13.34
CA SER A 270 1.08 -11.03 -13.86
C SER A 270 1.28 -9.71 -13.11
N LEU A 271 1.67 -9.73 -11.82
CA LEU A 271 2.08 -8.52 -11.10
C LEU A 271 3.42 -7.99 -11.57
N SER A 272 4.33 -8.87 -11.98
CA SER A 272 5.63 -8.49 -12.55
C SER A 272 5.45 -7.76 -13.88
N ASP A 273 4.62 -8.34 -14.76
CA ASP A 273 4.43 -7.91 -16.14
C ASP A 273 3.51 -6.67 -16.27
N ALA A 274 2.61 -6.46 -15.30
CA ALA A 274 1.68 -5.35 -15.34
C ALA A 274 2.35 -4.00 -15.08
N ASN A 275 1.98 -3.00 -15.88
CA ASN A 275 2.27 -1.59 -15.62
C ASN A 275 1.00 -0.81 -15.21
N ALA A 276 -0.15 -1.49 -15.12
CA ALA A 276 -1.42 -0.88 -14.79
C ALA A 276 -2.45 -1.88 -14.24
N PHE A 277 -3.47 -1.36 -13.56
CA PHE A 277 -4.71 -2.06 -13.27
C PHE A 277 -5.87 -1.43 -14.05
N ILE A 278 -6.69 -2.24 -14.69
CA ILE A 278 -8.02 -1.83 -15.16
C ILE A 278 -8.97 -1.93 -13.97
N ALA A 279 -9.52 -0.80 -13.55
CA ALA A 279 -10.48 -0.74 -12.45
C ALA A 279 -11.90 -0.89 -12.99
N VAL A 280 -12.51 -2.04 -12.73
CA VAL A 280 -13.89 -2.37 -13.13
C VAL A 280 -14.85 -2.08 -11.98
N GLY A 281 -15.92 -1.35 -12.27
CA GLY A 281 -16.89 -0.95 -11.25
C GLY A 281 -17.87 -2.07 -10.87
N GLU A 282 -18.46 -1.98 -9.67
CA GLU A 282 -19.42 -2.97 -9.11
C GLU A 282 -20.64 -3.27 -10.01
N LYS A 283 -20.98 -2.33 -10.91
CA LYS A 283 -22.14 -2.42 -11.82
C LYS A 283 -21.78 -3.00 -13.19
N GLU A 284 -20.50 -3.14 -13.49
CA GLU A 284 -19.99 -3.55 -14.79
C GLU A 284 -19.68 -5.05 -14.74
N LYS A 285 -20.24 -5.83 -15.68
CA LYS A 285 -20.02 -7.28 -15.73
C LYS A 285 -19.22 -7.74 -16.95
N HIS A 286 -19.45 -7.06 -18.07
CA HIS A 286 -18.84 -7.41 -19.36
C HIS A 286 -18.42 -6.12 -20.04
N LEU A 287 -17.12 -5.97 -20.27
CA LEU A 287 -16.54 -4.87 -21.02
C LEU A 287 -16.04 -5.42 -22.36
N LYS A 288 -16.40 -4.75 -23.46
CA LYS A 288 -16.06 -5.18 -24.82
C LYS A 288 -14.77 -4.50 -25.27
N ALA A 289 -14.07 -5.13 -26.20
CA ALA A 289 -12.99 -4.46 -26.92
C ALA A 289 -13.50 -3.16 -27.56
N GLY A 290 -12.75 -2.08 -27.39
CA GLY A 290 -13.10 -0.72 -27.82
C GLY A 290 -13.82 0.13 -26.77
N ASP A 291 -14.27 -0.45 -25.66
CA ASP A 291 -14.82 0.30 -24.54
C ASP A 291 -13.75 1.19 -23.90
N GLU A 292 -14.16 2.33 -23.34
CA GLU A 292 -13.27 3.21 -22.60
C GLU A 292 -13.31 2.86 -21.12
N VAL A 293 -12.16 2.48 -20.56
CA VAL A 293 -12.04 1.98 -19.18
C VAL A 293 -11.15 2.90 -18.34
N THR A 294 -11.35 2.87 -17.03
CA THR A 294 -10.46 3.56 -16.08
C THR A 294 -9.24 2.68 -15.81
N VAL A 295 -8.06 3.22 -16.04
CA VAL A 295 -6.80 2.51 -15.85
C VAL A 295 -5.99 3.23 -14.77
N VAL A 296 -5.71 2.52 -13.68
CA VAL A 296 -4.80 2.96 -12.61
C VAL A 296 -3.38 2.62 -13.06
N VAL A 297 -2.54 3.64 -13.22
CA VAL A 297 -1.17 3.46 -13.72
C VAL A 297 -0.25 3.06 -12.57
N LEU A 298 0.42 1.92 -12.69
CA LEU A 298 1.46 1.47 -11.76
C LEU A 298 2.80 2.06 -12.18
N GLU A 299 3.69 2.36 -11.22
CA GLU A 299 5.05 2.74 -11.59
C GLU A 299 5.87 1.49 -11.87
N ARG A 300 5.98 1.13 -13.14
CA ARG A 300 7.14 0.40 -13.68
C ARG A 300 7.47 0.95 -15.06
N ARG A 301 8.51 1.78 -15.12
CA ARG A 301 9.07 2.33 -16.37
C ARG A 301 10.45 1.75 -16.60
N TYR A 302 10.49 0.71 -17.43
CA TYR A 302 11.48 0.52 -18.50
C TYR A 302 10.79 -0.24 -19.62
N ILE A 303 10.21 0.50 -20.58
CA ILE A 303 10.21 0.14 -21.99
C ILE A 303 10.68 1.41 -22.71
#